data_AF-A0A6A3GHT0-F1
#
_entry.id   AF-A0A6A3GHT0-F1
#
_cell.length_a   1.000
_cell.length_b   1.000
_cell.length_c   1.000
_cell.angle_alpha   90.00
_cell.angle_beta   90.00
_cell.angle_gamma   90.00
#
_symmetry.space_group_name_H-M   'P 1'
#
loop_
_entity.id
_entity.type
_entity.pdbx_description
1 polymer ?
#
loop_
_entity_poly.entity_id
_entity_poly.type
_entity_poly.pdbx_seq_one_letter_code
_entity_poly.pdbx_strand_id
1 'polypeptide(L)'
;MIIHPNQNGFVPFRTIHATVDLFTAAQAAAKEDPAMEEALALLLDFMKAYDSVDRDFLYAVLDWLGFPPQYTASMRSLHEGTRVRFLANGYR
;
A
#
# COMPACT_ATOMS: atom_id res chain seq x y z
N MET A 1 -7.66 14.82 2.51
CA MET A 1 -7.45 13.51 3.18
C MET A 1 -6.32 12.81 2.47
N ILE A 2 -5.32 12.28 3.18
CA ILE A 2 -4.10 11.66 2.59
C ILE A 2 -4.44 10.33 1.88
N ILE A 3 -5.45 9.62 2.36
CA ILE A 3 -5.87 8.31 1.83
C ILE A 3 -6.92 8.52 0.74
N HIS A 4 -6.72 7.93 -0.45
CA HIS A 4 -7.67 8.01 -1.55
C HIS A 4 -8.99 7.26 -1.23
N PRO A 5 -10.16 7.69 -1.73
CA PRO A 5 -11.43 7.01 -1.48
C PRO A 5 -11.43 5.52 -1.86
N ASN A 6 -10.76 5.15 -2.97
CA ASN A 6 -10.70 3.77 -3.46
C ASN A 6 -9.56 2.94 -2.82
N GLN A 7 -8.82 3.47 -1.84
CA GLN A 7 -7.80 2.69 -1.12
C GLN A 7 -8.46 1.89 0.00
N ASN A 8 -8.56 0.57 -0.17
CA ASN A 8 -9.22 -0.30 0.81
C ASN A 8 -8.24 -1.05 1.73
N GLY A 9 -7.01 -1.31 1.29
CA GLY A 9 -6.02 -2.05 2.06
C GLY A 9 -5.61 -1.33 3.35
N PHE A 10 -5.69 -2.02 4.48
CA PHE A 10 -5.30 -1.54 5.81
C PHE A 10 -6.01 -0.27 6.30
N VAL A 11 -7.16 0.08 5.71
CA VAL A 11 -7.98 1.23 6.15
C VAL A 11 -9.15 0.74 7.01
N PRO A 12 -9.35 1.29 8.22
CA PRO A 12 -10.47 0.90 9.08
C PRO A 12 -11.82 0.99 8.37
N PHE A 13 -12.69 0.00 8.61
CA PHE A 13 -14.04 -0.08 8.06
C PHE A 13 -14.13 -0.20 6.53
N ARG A 14 -13.01 -0.42 5.83
CA ARG A 14 -12.99 -0.75 4.39
C ARG A 14 -12.66 -2.23 4.21
N THR A 15 -13.22 -2.83 3.17
CA THR A 15 -13.08 -4.26 2.88
C THR A 15 -12.57 -4.46 1.46
N ILE A 16 -12.01 -5.65 1.20
CA ILE A 16 -11.57 -6.03 -0.14
C ILE A 16 -12.74 -6.08 -1.13
N HIS A 17 -13.96 -6.35 -0.66
CA HIS A 17 -15.16 -6.41 -1.50
C HIS A 17 -15.38 -5.11 -2.26
N ALA A 18 -15.14 -3.94 -1.65
CA ALA A 18 -15.28 -2.67 -2.34
C ALA A 18 -14.33 -2.54 -3.56
N THR A 19 -13.11 -3.10 -3.49
CA THR A 19 -12.19 -3.13 -4.65
C THR A 19 -12.68 -4.10 -5.72
N VAL A 20 -13.15 -5.29 -5.31
CA VAL A 20 -13.64 -6.33 -6.23
C VAL A 20 -14.91 -5.89 -6.94
N ASP A 21 -15.84 -5.26 -6.22
CA ASP A 21 -17.11 -4.76 -6.74
C ASP A 21 -16.85 -3.63 -7.75
N LEU A 22 -15.96 -2.68 -7.43
CA LEU A 22 -15.56 -1.63 -8.35
C LEU A 22 -14.91 -2.19 -9.63
N PHE A 23 -14.02 -3.16 -9.48
CA PHE A 23 -13.37 -3.81 -10.62
C PHE A 23 -14.39 -4.55 -11.51
N THR A 24 -15.31 -5.28 -10.90
CA THR A 24 -16.38 -6.01 -11.61
C THR A 24 -17.32 -5.06 -12.34
N ALA A 25 -17.71 -3.96 -11.70
CA ALA A 25 -18.56 -2.94 -12.30
C ALA A 25 -17.86 -2.24 -13.48
N ALA A 26 -16.57 -1.92 -13.34
CA ALA A 26 -15.77 -1.34 -14.42
C ALA A 26 -15.64 -2.29 -15.61
N GLN A 27 -15.46 -3.59 -15.36
CA GLN A 27 -15.45 -4.61 -16.43
C GLN A 27 -16.78 -4.71 -17.16
N ALA A 28 -17.91 -4.65 -16.42
CA ALA A 28 -19.23 -4.68 -17.03
C ALA A 28 -19.46 -3.44 -17.92
N ALA A 29 -19.15 -2.25 -17.40
CA ALA A 29 -19.29 -1.00 -18.15
C ALA A 29 -18.42 -0.98 -19.42
N ALA A 30 -17.18 -1.44 -19.34
CA ALA A 30 -16.29 -1.51 -20.50
C ALA A 30 -16.78 -2.47 -21.60
N LYS A 31 -17.47 -3.55 -21.23
CA LYS A 31 -18.05 -4.50 -22.20
C LYS A 31 -19.29 -3.97 -22.90
N GLU A 32 -20.01 -3.06 -22.28
CA GLU A 32 -21.26 -2.51 -22.81
C GLU A 32 -21.04 -1.23 -23.65
N ASP A 33 -19.90 -0.56 -23.49
CA ASP A 33 -19.56 0.68 -24.19
C ASP A 33 -18.54 0.42 -25.33
N PRO A 34 -18.95 0.56 -26.61
CA PRO A 34 -18.03 0.42 -27.74
C PRO A 34 -16.84 1.38 -27.71
N ALA A 35 -16.96 2.53 -27.03
CA ALA A 35 -15.83 3.46 -26.88
C ALA A 35 -14.71 2.89 -25.99
N MET A 36 -15.00 1.84 -25.22
CA MET A 36 -14.09 1.18 -24.28
C MET A 36 -13.63 -0.19 -24.78
N GLU A 37 -13.80 -0.50 -26.08
CA GLU A 37 -13.44 -1.80 -26.67
C GLU A 37 -11.98 -2.20 -26.40
N GLU A 38 -11.07 -1.23 -26.42
CA GLU A 38 -9.63 -1.41 -26.18
C GLU A 38 -9.22 -1.15 -24.71
N ALA A 39 -10.18 -1.09 -23.78
CA ALA A 39 -9.88 -0.85 -22.38
C ALA A 39 -9.10 -2.02 -21.76
N LEU A 40 -8.05 -1.70 -21.00
CA LEU A 40 -7.20 -2.68 -20.33
C LEU A 40 -7.18 -2.48 -18.82
N ALA A 41 -7.18 -3.61 -18.10
CA ALA A 41 -6.95 -3.63 -16.67
C ALA A 41 -5.47 -3.94 -16.38
N LEU A 42 -4.79 -3.00 -15.71
CA LEU A 42 -3.42 -3.22 -15.21
C LEU A 42 -3.47 -3.71 -13.77
N LEU A 43 -3.06 -4.95 -13.55
CA LEU A 43 -2.94 -5.56 -12.22
C LEU A 43 -1.47 -5.49 -11.79
N LEU A 44 -1.15 -4.48 -10.99
CA LEU A 44 0.21 -4.20 -10.54
C LEU A 44 0.42 -4.71 -9.11
N ASP A 45 1.61 -5.26 -8.86
CA ASP A 45 2.03 -5.67 -7.52
C ASP A 45 3.50 -5.31 -7.28
N PHE A 46 3.86 -5.12 -6.01
CA PHE A 46 5.22 -4.84 -5.59
C PHE A 46 5.87 -6.09 -5.01
N MET A 47 6.97 -6.53 -5.62
CA MET A 47 7.79 -7.59 -5.02
C MET A 47 8.30 -7.13 -3.65
N LYS A 48 7.92 -7.87 -2.61
CA LYS A 48 8.36 -7.63 -1.23
C LYS A 48 8.21 -6.16 -0.82
N ALA A 49 7.00 -5.60 -0.99
CA ALA A 49 6.72 -4.17 -0.84
C ALA A 49 7.35 -3.49 0.38
N TYR A 50 7.38 -4.13 1.56
CA TYR A 50 7.99 -3.55 2.76
C TYR A 50 9.53 -3.56 2.73
N ASP A 51 10.13 -4.56 2.10
CA ASP A 51 11.59 -4.67 1.96
C ASP A 51 12.11 -3.69 0.89
N SER A 52 11.32 -3.41 -0.15
CA SER A 52 11.70 -2.57 -1.29
C SER A 52 11.41 -1.07 -1.12
N VAL A 53 10.75 -0.66 -0.03
CA VAL A 53 10.51 0.76 0.27
C VAL A 53 11.82 1.49 0.60
N ASP A 54 12.07 2.58 -0.12
CA ASP A 54 13.10 3.56 0.24
C ASP A 54 12.67 4.29 1.53
N ARG A 55 13.44 4.09 2.58
CA ARG A 55 13.13 4.60 3.92
C ARG A 55 13.38 6.09 4.04
N ASP A 56 14.44 6.62 3.43
CA ASP A 56 14.72 8.06 3.49
C ASP A 56 13.68 8.85 2.70
N PHE A 57 13.24 8.32 1.56
CA PHE A 57 12.09 8.87 0.83
C PHE A 57 10.81 8.84 1.67
N LEU A 58 10.51 7.72 2.34
CA LEU A 58 9.34 7.61 3.24
C LEU A 58 9.36 8.71 4.32
N TYR A 59 10.51 8.95 4.97
CA TYR A 59 10.62 9.98 6.01
C TYR A 59 10.46 11.39 5.43
N ALA A 60 11.05 11.67 4.27
CA ALA A 60 10.88 12.96 3.60
C ALA A 60 9.41 13.23 3.24
N VAL A 61 8.65 12.20 2.84
CA VAL A 61 7.20 12.32 2.59
C VAL A 61 6.43 12.61 3.88
N LEU A 62 6.75 11.97 5.01
CA LEU A 62 6.10 12.28 6.29
C LEU A 62 6.32 13.73 6.72
N ASP A 63 7.56 14.22 6.56
CA ASP A 63 7.89 15.61 6.87
C ASP A 63 7.15 16.58 5.93
N TRP A 64 7.09 16.27 4.63
CA TRP A 64 6.34 17.06 3.65
C TRP A 64 4.84 17.11 3.94
N LEU A 65 4.26 16.01 4.41
CA LEU A 65 2.85 15.92 4.83
C LEU A 65 2.58 16.67 6.16
N GLY A 66 3.61 17.21 6.82
CA GLY A 66 3.49 18.01 8.03
C GLY A 66 3.38 17.18 9.32
N PHE A 67 3.85 15.93 9.32
CA PHE A 67 3.93 15.15 10.55
C PHE A 67 4.93 15.78 11.52
N PRO A 68 4.70 15.71 12.85
CA PRO A 68 5.61 16.29 13.83
C PRO A 68 7.01 15.66 13.73
N PRO A 69 8.10 16.44 13.87
CA PRO A 69 9.46 15.90 13.79
C PRO A 69 9.74 14.74 14.76
N GLN A 70 9.11 14.77 15.94
CA GLN A 70 9.25 13.69 16.93
C GLN A 70 8.60 12.39 16.45
N TYR A 71 7.52 12.48 15.67
CA TYR A 71 6.88 11.31 15.07
C TYR A 71 7.79 10.68 14.00
N THR A 72 8.32 11.48 13.07
CA THR A 72 9.25 10.99 12.04
C THR A 72 10.51 10.39 12.66
N ALA A 73 11.08 11.04 13.69
CA ALA A 73 12.22 10.51 14.43
C ALA A 73 11.92 9.15 15.10
N SER A 74 10.74 8.99 15.68
CA SER A 74 10.32 7.72 16.29
C SER A 74 10.16 6.62 15.25
N MET A 75 9.58 6.94 14.09
CA MET A 75 9.46 6.02 12.97
C MET A 75 10.84 5.61 12.43
N ARG A 76 11.81 6.53 12.35
CA ARG A 76 13.18 6.21 11.95
C ARG A 76 13.82 5.21 12.92
N SER A 77 13.75 5.48 14.22
CA SER A 77 14.28 4.57 15.26
C SER A 77 13.66 3.17 15.25
N LEU A 78 12.37 3.04 14.87
CA LEU A 78 11.71 1.73 14.77
C LEU A 78 12.21 0.88 13.60
N HIS A 79 12.69 1.49 12.53
CA HIS A 79 13.16 0.78 11.35
C HIS A 79 14.67 0.52 11.39
N GLU A 80 15.45 1.40 12.03
CA GLU A 80 16.90 1.30 12.12
C GLU A 80 17.36 0.15 13.01
N GLY A 81 18.37 -0.60 12.55
CA GLY A 81 19.01 -1.64 13.36
C GLY A 81 18.12 -2.83 13.72
N THR A 82 16.98 -3.00 13.04
CA THR A 82 16.06 -4.13 13.25
C THR A 82 16.82 -5.45 13.09
N ARG A 83 16.89 -6.24 14.16
CA ARG A 83 17.48 -7.59 14.16
C ARG A 83 16.38 -8.61 14.27
N VAL A 84 16.41 -9.60 13.38
CA VAL A 84 15.53 -10.76 13.46
C VAL A 84 16.33 -11.93 14.04
N ARG A 85 15.78 -12.60 15.05
CA ARG A 85 16.27 -13.92 15.50
C ARG A 85 15.28 -14.96 15.02
N PHE A 86 15.77 -15.91 14.23
CA PHE A 86 14.98 -17.03 13.77
C PHE A 86 15.24 -18.22 14.68
N LEU A 87 14.19 -18.93 15.08
CA LEU A 87 14.33 -20.23 15.72
C LEU A 87 14.08 -21.28 14.64
N ALA A 88 15.10 -22.04 14.27
CA ALA A 88 14.98 -23.13 13.30
C ALA A 88 15.13 -24.46 14.04
N ASN A 89 14.09 -25.31 13.98
CA ASN A 89 14.10 -26.66 14.54
C ASN A 89 14.46 -26.75 16.04
N GLY A 90 14.09 -25.74 16.85
CA GLY A 90 14.34 -25.73 18.29
C GLY A 90 15.74 -25.26 18.71
N TYR A 91 16.60 -24.92 17.75
CA TYR A 91 17.92 -24.34 18.00
C TYR A 91 17.91 -22.83 17.66
N ARG A 92 18.64 -22.05 18.45
CA ARG A 92 18.76 -20.58 18.33
C ARG A 92 19.75 -20.17 17.26
#